data_AF-A0A7C8QUI2-F1
#
_entry.id   AF-A0A7C8QUI2-F1
#
_cell.length_a   1.000
_cell.length_b   1.000
_cell.length_c   1.000
_cell.angle_alpha   90.00
_cell.angle_beta   90.00
_cell.angle_gamma   90.00
#
_symmetry.space_group_name_H-M   'P 1'
#
loop_
_entity.id
_entity.type
_entity.pdbx_description
1 polymer ?
#
loop_
_entity_poly.entity_id
_entity_poly.type
_entity_poly.pdbx_seq_one_letter_code
_entity_poly.pdbx_strand_id
1 'polypeptide(L)' 'MAPAYVQGSIDEPLVEETIANRLAAAVAKYPDRVAVLSNQGELTYKQIDEQSDAVAITFRDLGLRPADRVAVCLGNLAE' A
#
# COMPACT_ATOMS: atom_id res chain seq x y z
N MET A 1 7.44 -26.32 -33.64
CA MET A 1 6.65 -26.39 -32.39
C MET A 1 7.21 -25.30 -31.47
N ALA A 2 6.43 -24.27 -31.15
CA ALA A 2 6.89 -23.18 -30.27
C ALA A 2 6.84 -23.64 -28.80
N PRO A 3 7.69 -23.10 -27.91
CA PRO A 3 7.64 -23.42 -26.49
C PRO A 3 6.27 -23.04 -25.90
N ALA A 4 5.77 -23.85 -24.97
CA ALA A 4 4.48 -23.64 -24.31
C ALA A 4 4.49 -22.50 -23.25
N TYR A 5 5.60 -21.76 -23.16
CA TYR A 5 5.80 -20.67 -22.20
C TYR A 5 6.57 -19.53 -22.85
N VAL A 6 6.31 -18.31 -22.37
CA VAL A 6 6.96 -17.06 -22.75
C VAL A 6 7.63 -16.46 -21.52
N GLN A 7 8.93 -16.18 -21.62
CA GLN A 7 9.66 -15.45 -20.58
C GLN A 7 9.56 -13.94 -20.82
N GLY A 8 9.08 -13.21 -19.82
CA GLY A 8 9.09 -11.74 -19.82
C GLY A 8 10.51 -11.18 -19.64
N SER A 9 10.68 -9.88 -19.93
CA SER A 9 11.95 -9.19 -19.68
C SER A 9 12.28 -9.21 -18.17
N ILE A 10 13.57 -9.41 -17.87
CA ILE A 10 14.16 -9.33 -16.52
C ILE A 10 15.19 -8.20 -16.43
N ASP A 11 15.19 -7.29 -17.41
CA ASP A 11 16.18 -6.21 -17.51
C ASP A 11 15.95 -5.13 -16.45
N GLU A 12 14.69 -4.94 -16.07
CA GLU A 12 14.29 -3.98 -15.05
C GLU A 12 14.40 -4.63 -13.66
N PRO A 13 15.21 -4.05 -12.75
CA PRO A 13 15.45 -4.66 -11.45
C PRO A 13 14.20 -4.65 -10.58
N LEU A 14 14.12 -5.63 -9.68
CA LEU A 14 13.08 -5.67 -8.67
C LEU A 14 13.23 -4.49 -7.69
N VAL A 15 12.10 -4.00 -7.20
CA VAL A 15 12.07 -2.97 -6.17
C VAL A 15 12.25 -3.64 -4.81
N GLU A 16 13.39 -3.40 -4.17
CA GLU A 16 13.79 -4.01 -2.89
C GLU A 16 13.24 -3.27 -1.64
N GLU A 17 12.35 -2.31 -1.83
CA GLU A 17 11.75 -1.50 -0.75
C GLU A 17 10.38 -2.03 -0.33
N THR A 18 10.06 -1.89 0.96
CA THR A 18 8.69 -2.15 1.43
C THR A 18 7.72 -1.12 0.85
N ILE A 19 6.46 -1.53 0.68
CA ILE A 19 5.40 -0.61 0.25
C ILE A 19 5.29 0.59 1.20
N ALA A 20 5.46 0.38 2.51
CA ALA A 20 5.46 1.44 3.51
C ALA A 20 6.56 2.48 3.27
N ASN A 21 7.80 2.06 2.98
CA ASN A 21 8.89 2.99 2.69
C ASN A 21 8.64 3.79 1.41
N ARG A 22 8.12 3.14 0.36
CA ARG A 22 7.75 3.82 -0.88
C ARG A 22 6.62 4.81 -0.69
N LEU A 23 5.63 4.47 0.13
CA LEU A 23 4.54 5.38 0.49
C LEU A 23 5.09 6.59 1.23
N ALA A 24 5.91 6.40 2.26
CA ALA A 24 6.52 7.50 3.01
C ALA A 24 7.32 8.46 2.11
N ALA A 25 8.08 7.93 1.14
CA ALA A 25 8.78 8.75 0.15
C ALA A 25 7.83 9.56 -0.74
N ALA A 26 6.69 8.96 -1.14
CA ALA A 26 5.66 9.65 -1.91
C ALA A 26 4.94 10.73 -1.08
N VAL A 27 4.62 10.46 0.18
CA VAL A 27 4.01 11.39 1.14
C VAL A 27 4.91 12.60 1.37
N ALA A 28 6.21 12.36 1.59
CA ALA A 28 7.19 13.44 1.77
C ALA A 28 7.29 14.35 0.54
N LYS A 29 7.11 13.79 -0.66
CA LYS A 29 7.24 14.52 -1.93
C LYS A 29 5.94 15.20 -2.37
N TYR A 30 4.78 14.62 -2.06
CA TYR A 30 3.47 15.03 -2.56
C TYR A 30 2.35 14.94 -1.51
N PRO A 31 2.51 15.58 -0.34
CA PRO A 31 1.61 15.34 0.81
C PRO A 31 0.16 15.70 0.52
N ASP A 32 -0.07 16.83 -0.16
CA ASP A 32 -1.41 17.37 -0.44
C ASP A 32 -1.98 16.89 -1.79
N ARG A 33 -1.24 16.04 -2.52
CA ARG A 33 -1.74 15.49 -3.80
C ARG A 33 -2.76 14.39 -3.52
N VAL A 34 -3.89 14.45 -4.22
CA VAL A 34 -4.90 13.39 -4.23
C VAL A 34 -4.27 12.08 -4.70
N ALA A 35 -4.32 11.06 -3.85
CA ALA A 35 -3.80 9.72 -4.09
C ALA A 35 -4.93 8.75 -4.46
N VAL A 36 -6.10 8.90 -3.83
CA VAL A 36 -7.30 8.10 -4.12
C VAL A 36 -8.48 9.05 -4.34
N LEU A 37 -9.20 8.83 -5.43
CA LEU A 37 -10.48 9.45 -5.74
C LEU A 37 -11.53 8.36 -5.80
N SER A 38 -12.58 8.48 -4.99
CA SER A 38 -13.67 7.51 -4.91
C SER A 38 -15.03 8.21 -4.79
N ASN A 39 -16.10 7.42 -4.79
CA ASN A 39 -17.46 7.93 -4.55
C ASN A 39 -17.64 8.49 -3.12
N GLN A 40 -16.73 8.18 -2.19
CA GLN A 40 -16.74 8.71 -0.82
C GLN A 40 -15.94 10.00 -0.68
N GLY A 41 -15.24 10.42 -1.73
CA GLY A 41 -14.43 11.63 -1.76
C GLY A 41 -12.98 11.36 -2.14
N GLU A 42 -12.13 12.31 -1.76
CA GLU A 42 -10.70 12.34 -2.07
C GLU A 42 -9.87 12.09 -0.83
N LEU A 43 -8.82 11.29 -0.97
CA LEU A 43 -7.77 11.13 0.03
C LEU A 43 -6.44 11.57 -0.56
N THR A 44 -5.74 12.46 0.15
CA THR A 44 -4.38 12.84 -0.18
C THR A 44 -3.39 11.78 0.30
N TYR A 45 -2.16 11.80 -0.22
CA TYR A 45 -1.10 10.93 0.27
C TYR A 45 -0.91 11.06 1.79
N LYS A 46 -0.92 12.28 2.32
CA LYS A 46 -0.81 12.53 3.76
C LYS A 46 -1.94 11.87 4.55
N GLN A 47 -3.18 11.95 4.07
CA GLN A 47 -4.32 11.34 4.76
C GLN A 47 -4.25 9.82 4.77
N ILE A 48 -3.77 9.21 3.68
CA ILE A 48 -3.55 7.75 3.63
C ILE A 48 -2.51 7.32 4.65
N ASP A 49 -1.40 8.07 4.78
CA ASP A 49 -0.33 7.80 5.74
C ASP A 49 -0.85 7.87 7.18
N GLU A 50 -1.51 8.97 7.53
CA GLU A 50 -2.08 9.18 8.87
C GLU A 50 -3.12 8.12 9.25
N GLN A 51 -4.00 7.73 8.33
CA GLN A 51 -5.01 6.70 8.57
C GLN A 51 -4.39 5.31 8.70
N SER A 52 -3.40 5.00 7.86
CA SER A 52 -2.67 3.72 7.90
C SER A 52 -1.89 3.57 9.21
N ASP A 53 -1.24 4.63 9.66
CA ASP A 53 -0.51 4.65 10.94
C ASP A 53 -1.45 4.45 12.13
N ALA A 54 -2.63 5.06 12.13
CA ALA A 54 -3.61 4.86 13.19
C ALA A 54 -4.05 3.38 13.30
N VAL A 55 -4.27 2.71 12.16
CA VAL A 55 -4.58 1.28 12.11
C VAL A 55 -3.39 0.44 12.60
N ALA A 56 -2.17 0.77 12.15
CA ALA A 56 -0.96 0.05 12.53
C ALA A 56 -0.67 0.13 14.05
N ILE A 57 -0.86 1.32 14.64
CA ILE A 57 -0.76 1.53 16.09
C ILE A 57 -1.79 0.67 16.81
N THR A 58 -3.05 0.66 16.34
CA THR A 58 -4.12 -0.16 16.93
C THR A 58 -3.78 -1.65 16.88
N PHE A 59 -3.27 -2.14 15.75
CA PHE A 59 -2.84 -3.54 15.62
C PHE A 59 -1.68 -3.89 16.55
N ARG A 60 -0.70 -2.99 16.69
CA ARG A 60 0.39 -3.19 17.64
C ARG A 60 -0.11 -3.27 19.08
N ASP A 61 -1.07 -2.43 19.44
CA ASP A 61 -1.67 -2.40 20.79
C ASP A 61 -2.53 -3.64 21.06
N LEU A 62 -3.13 -4.23 20.02
CA LEU A 62 -3.79 -5.55 20.07
C LEU A 62 -2.81 -6.73 20.13
N GLY A 63 -1.50 -6.47 20.03
CA GLY A 63 -0.44 -7.47 20.18
C GLY A 63 0.00 -8.15 18.88
N LEU A 64 -0.40 -7.64 17.71
CA LEU A 64 0.07 -8.18 16.43
C LEU A 64 1.58 -8.00 16.26
N ARG A 65 2.19 -8.99 15.63
CA ARG A 65 3.62 -9.07 15.33
C ARG A 65 3.86 -9.25 13.83
N PRO A 66 5.06 -8.93 13.35
CA PRO A 66 5.45 -9.30 11.98
C PRO A 66 5.17 -10.78 11.70
N ALA A 67 4.65 -11.07 10.52
CA ALA A 67 4.18 -12.39 10.06
C ALA A 67 2.85 -12.90 10.65
N ASP A 68 2.21 -12.18 11.57
CA ASP A 68 0.83 -12.49 11.95
C ASP A 68 -0.13 -12.23 10.79
N ARG A 69 -1.25 -12.95 10.79
CA ARG A 69 -2.24 -12.92 9.69
C ARG A 69 -3.45 -12.08 10.11
N VAL A 70 -3.82 -11.13 9.26
CA VAL A 70 -5.05 -10.34 9.40
C VAL A 70 -5.99 -10.66 8.26
N ALA A 71 -7.24 -11.01 8.58
CA ALA A 71 -8.29 -11.14 7.58
C ALA A 71 -8.98 -9.79 7.41
N VAL A 72 -9.13 -9.35 6.16
CA VAL A 72 -9.79 -8.09 5.80
C VAL A 72 -10.99 -8.44 4.92
N CYS A 73 -12.19 -8.05 5.33
CA CYS A 73 -13.42 -8.24 4.57
C CYS A 73 -14.10 -6.89 4.41
N LEU A 74 -13.83 -6.27 3.27
CA LEU A 74 -14.14 -4.88 2.98
C LEU A 74 -14.79 -4.76 1.59
N GLY A 75 -15.41 -3.60 1.33
CA GLY A 75 -15.94 -3.28 0.02
C GLY A 75 -14.84 -2.86 -0.96
N ASN A 76 -15.24 -2.37 -2.13
CA ASN A 76 -14.34 -1.59 -2.99
C ASN A 76 -14.49 -0.10 -2.65
N LEU A 77 -14.13 0.27 -1.43
CA LEU A 77 -14.32 1.58 -0.83
C LEU A 77 -12.98 2.11 -0.30
N ALA A 78 -12.89 3.43 -0.15
CA ALA A 78 -11.75 4.10 0.49
C ALA A 78 -12.11 4.32 1.96
N GLU A 79 -12.13 3.23 2.72
CA GLU A 79 -12.47 3.20 4.14
C GLU A 79 -11.27 3.46 5.06
#